data_AF-A0A2V7HY12-F1
#
_entry.id   AF-A0A2V7HY12-F1
#
_cell.length_a   1.000
_cell.length_b   1.000
_cell.length_c   1.000
_cell.angle_alpha   90.00
_cell.angle_beta   90.00
_cell.angle_gamma   90.00
#
_symmetry.space_group_name_H-M   'P 1'
#
loop_
_entity.id
_entity.type
_entity.pdbx_description
1 polymer ?
#
loop_
_entity_poly.entity_id
_entity_poly.type
_entity_poly.pdbx_seq_one_letter_code
_entity_poly.pdbx_strand_id
1 'polypeptide(L)'
;MTTAPDTIAIQAADYFATKRELAVAAKSTNSTAALRAYVTSTAEFIGQLIKAVDGTYRGRFAWPVDPKNITVRSSACGSGTKAVTSK
;
A
#
# COMPACT_ATOMS: atom_id res chain seq x y z
N MET A 1 -1.32 -2.72 -28.32
CA MET A 1 -0.26 -3.24 -27.43
C MET A 1 -0.89 -3.37 -26.04
N THR A 2 -1.09 -4.59 -25.55
CA THR A 2 -1.67 -4.80 -24.22
C THR A 2 -0.53 -4.69 -23.22
N THR A 3 -0.31 -3.48 -22.68
CA THR A 3 0.65 -3.29 -21.59
C THR A 3 0.24 -4.24 -20.47
N ALA A 4 1.15 -5.12 -20.03
CA ALA A 4 0.85 -6.06 -18.95
C ALA A 4 0.30 -5.28 -17.74
N PRO A 5 -0.78 -5.76 -17.10
CA PRO A 5 -1.33 -5.07 -15.95
C PRO A 5 -0.26 -4.95 -14.88
N ASP A 6 -0.15 -3.77 -14.29
CA ASP A 6 0.85 -3.55 -13.25
C ASP A 6 0.57 -4.47 -12.05
N THR A 7 1.58 -5.23 -11.63
CA THR A 7 1.43 -6.18 -10.53
C THR A 7 1.99 -5.56 -9.25
N ILE A 8 1.15 -5.52 -8.21
CA ILE A 8 1.50 -4.96 -6.90
C ILE A 8 1.74 -6.08 -5.91
N ALA A 9 2.99 -6.22 -5.48
CA ALA A 9 3.42 -7.10 -4.41
C ALA A 9 3.54 -6.31 -3.10
N ILE A 10 2.55 -6.42 -2.21
CA ILE A 10 2.60 -5.82 -0.89
C ILE A 10 3.52 -6.67 0.00
N GLN A 11 4.67 -6.12 0.36
CA GLN A 11 5.69 -6.78 1.17
C GLN A 11 5.29 -6.74 2.65
N ALA A 12 4.94 -5.55 3.16
CA ALA A 12 4.61 -5.33 4.57
C ALA A 12 3.38 -4.44 4.73
N ALA A 13 2.62 -4.71 5.78
CA ALA A 13 1.43 -3.97 6.17
C ALA A 13 1.31 -4.12 7.69
N ASP A 14 2.06 -3.32 8.43
CA ASP A 14 2.16 -3.40 9.89
C ASP A 14 1.41 -2.23 10.52
N TYR A 15 0.53 -2.50 11.48
CA TYR A 15 -0.20 -1.48 12.22
C TYR A 15 0.28 -1.42 13.67
N PHE A 16 0.87 -0.29 14.05
CA PHE A 16 1.35 -0.03 15.40
C PHE A 16 0.24 0.61 16.22
N ALA A 17 -0.53 -0.18 16.96
CA ALA A 17 -1.68 0.32 17.72
C ALA A 17 -1.27 1.33 18.82
N THR A 18 -0.08 1.15 19.39
CA THR A 18 0.49 2.05 20.41
C THR A 18 0.78 3.45 19.87
N LYS A 19 1.12 3.56 18.58
CA LYS A 19 1.44 4.83 17.91
C LYS A 19 0.34 5.32 16.97
N ARG A 20 -0.71 4.50 16.75
CA ARG A 20 -1.74 4.73 15.73
C ARG A 20 -1.10 5.03 14.37
N GLU A 21 -0.15 4.17 13.99
CA GLU A 21 0.61 4.31 12.74
C GLU A 21 0.48 3.04 11.92
N LEU A 22 0.17 3.19 10.63
CA LEU A 22 0.18 2.13 9.65
C LEU A 22 1.40 2.26 8.75
N ALA A 23 2.28 1.26 8.77
CA ALA A 23 3.41 1.13 7.89
C ALA A 23 3.08 0.17 6.74
N VAL A 24 3.19 0.64 5.51
CA VAL A 24 2.94 -0.13 4.29
C VAL A 24 4.18 -0.12 3.43
N ALA A 25 4.59 -1.30 2.96
CA ALA A 25 5.62 -1.47 1.96
C ALA A 25 5.08 -2.32 0.81
N ALA A 26 5.23 -1.83 -0.42
CA ALA A 26 4.80 -2.51 -1.62
C ALA A 26 5.83 -2.36 -2.74
N LYS A 27 5.78 -3.27 -3.71
CA LYS A 27 6.58 -3.24 -4.93
C LYS A 27 5.65 -3.33 -6.12
N SER A 28 5.90 -2.49 -7.12
CA SER A 28 5.18 -2.47 -8.38
C SER A 28 6.12 -2.94 -9.49
N THR A 29 5.59 -3.63 -10.50
CA THR A 29 6.32 -3.92 -11.74
C THR A 29 6.60 -2.66 -12.55
N ASN A 30 5.82 -1.59 -12.34
CA ASN A 30 5.98 -0.30 -12.96
C ASN A 30 6.64 0.73 -12.02
N SER A 31 7.89 1.08 -12.32
CA SER A 31 8.70 1.98 -11.51
C SER A 31 8.29 3.46 -11.58
N THR A 32 7.43 3.84 -12.53
CA THR A 32 6.91 5.20 -12.69
C THR A 32 5.49 5.37 -12.16
N ALA A 33 4.84 4.28 -11.73
CA ALA A 33 3.46 4.32 -11.26
C ALA A 33 3.36 4.88 -9.83
N ALA A 34 2.31 5.66 -9.56
CA ALA A 34 2.01 6.10 -8.20
C ALA A 34 1.21 5.00 -7.49
N LEU A 35 1.67 4.59 -6.30
CA LEU A 35 0.96 3.64 -5.44
C LEU A 35 0.21 4.36 -4.33
N ARG A 36 -1.05 4.00 -4.15
CA ARG A 36 -1.97 4.58 -3.16
C ARG A 36 -2.55 3.46 -2.31
N ALA A 37 -2.49 3.61 -0.99
CA ALA A 37 -3.06 2.68 -0.03
C ALA A 37 -4.49 3.10 0.32
N TYR A 38 -5.38 2.11 0.38
CA TYR A 38 -6.77 2.25 0.75
C TYR A 38 -7.14 1.18 1.77
N VAL A 39 -8.12 1.45 2.63
CA VAL A 39 -8.75 0.44 3.47
C VAL A 39 -9.60 -0.46 2.59
N THR A 40 -9.46 -1.79 2.71
CA THR A 40 -10.23 -2.71 1.86
C THR A 40 -11.73 -2.68 2.18
N SER A 41 -12.11 -2.54 3.46
CA SER A 41 -13.52 -2.57 3.87
C SER A 41 -14.28 -1.30 3.51
N THR A 42 -13.66 -0.13 3.65
CA THR A 42 -14.32 1.18 3.49
C THR A 42 -13.94 1.89 2.20
N ALA A 43 -12.94 1.38 1.47
CA ALA A 43 -12.29 2.06 0.35
C ALA A 43 -11.72 3.46 0.71
N GLU A 44 -11.55 3.74 2.01
CA GLU A 44 -11.04 5.01 2.49
C GLU A 44 -9.57 5.16 2.12
N PHE A 45 -9.21 6.36 1.66
CA PHE A 45 -7.84 6.66 1.27
C PHE A 45 -6.96 6.84 2.51
N ILE A 46 -5.94 6.00 2.64
CA ILE A 46 -4.97 6.06 3.73
C ILE A 46 -3.86 7.04 3.39
N GLY A 47 -3.33 6.94 2.17
CA GLY A 47 -2.22 7.78 1.74
C GLY A 47 -1.49 7.25 0.50
N GLN A 48 -0.62 8.08 -0.06
CA GLN A 48 0.22 7.72 -1.19
C GLN A 48 1.57 7.18 -0.72
N LEU A 49 2.00 6.03 -1.24
CA LEU A 49 3.31 5.47 -0.95
C LEU A 49 4.38 6.21 -1.74
N ILE A 50 5.52 6.43 -1.11
CA ILE A 50 6.68 7.10 -1.71
C ILE A 50 7.64 6.03 -2.21
N LYS A 51 8.06 6.17 -3.48
CA LYS A 51 9.08 5.31 -4.05
C LYS A 51 10.44 5.64 -3.43
N ALA A 52 11.03 4.67 -2.75
CA ALA A 52 12.39 4.75 -2.25
C ALA A 52 13.41 4.48 -3.37
N VAL A 53 14.67 4.84 -3.10
CA VAL A 53 15.80 4.67 -4.02
C VAL A 53 16.06 3.21 -4.41
N ASP A 54 15.68 2.25 -3.56
CA ASP A 54 15.75 0.81 -3.82
C ASP A 54 14.63 0.29 -4.77
N GLY A 55 13.74 1.17 -5.21
CA GLY A 55 12.59 0.83 -6.06
C GLY A 55 11.40 0.24 -5.29
N THR A 56 11.47 0.17 -3.96
CA THR A 56 10.36 -0.21 -3.10
C THR A 56 9.51 1.01 -2.79
N TYR A 57 8.19 0.87 -2.76
CA TYR A 57 7.29 1.91 -2.30
C TYR A 57 7.00 1.73 -0.82
N ARG A 58 7.18 2.78 -0.03
CA ARG A 58 6.96 2.76 1.41
C ARG A 58 6.12 3.95 1.83
N GLY A 59 5.26 3.74 2.81
CA GLY A 59 4.46 4.80 3.41
C GLY A 59 4.23 4.50 4.89
N ARG A 60 4.35 5.53 5.72
CA ARG A 60 3.93 5.50 7.12
C ARG A 60 2.84 6.56 7.26
N PHE A 61 1.68 6.13 7.72
CA PHE A 61 0.50 6.96 7.79
C PHE A 61 -0.03 6.92 9.21
N ALA A 62 -0.35 8.08 9.77
CA ALA A 62 -1.08 8.15 11.02
C ALA A 62 -2.52 7.65 10.75
N TRP A 63 -2.91 6.56 11.41
CA TRP A 63 -4.17 5.90 11.18
C TRP A 63 -4.79 5.47 12.52
N PRO A 64 -6.03 5.86 12.82
CA PRO A 64 -6.57 5.78 14.19
C PRO A 64 -6.95 4.37 14.63
N VAL A 65 -7.32 3.49 13.71
CA VAL A 65 -7.86 2.14 14.00
C VAL A 65 -7.31 1.10 13.03
N ASP A 66 -6.99 -0.11 13.49
CA ASP A 66 -6.49 -1.17 12.62
C ASP A 66 -7.49 -1.49 11.49
N PRO A 67 -7.13 -1.28 10.20
CA PRO A 67 -8.06 -1.47 9.09
C PRO A 67 -8.27 -2.94 8.70
N LYS A 68 -7.58 -3.88 9.35
CA LYS A 68 -7.54 -5.34 9.10
C LYS A 68 -7.01 -5.76 7.74
N ASN A 69 -7.43 -5.11 6.68
CA ASN A 69 -7.03 -5.36 5.31
C ASN A 69 -6.83 -4.03 4.59
N ILE A 70 -5.77 -3.96 3.79
CA ILE A 70 -5.50 -2.82 2.92
C ILE A 70 -5.38 -3.26 1.47
N THR A 71 -5.79 -2.35 0.59
CA THR A 71 -5.66 -2.47 -0.85
C THR A 71 -4.74 -1.37 -1.35
N VAL A 72 -3.63 -1.75 -1.98
CA VAL A 72 -2.74 -0.82 -2.66
C VAL A 72 -3.10 -0.81 -4.14
N ARG A 73 -3.38 0.37 -4.69
CA ARG A 73 -3.70 0.58 -6.10
C ARG A 73 -2.61 1.38 -6.78
N SER A 74 -2.36 1.04 -8.03
CA SER A 74 -1.42 1.67 -8.92
C SER A 74 -2.14 2.52 -9.96
N SER A 75 -1.53 3.64 -10.32
CA SER A 75 -1.99 4.46 -11.45
C SER A 75 -1.90 3.73 -12.79
N ALA A 76 -1.16 2.62 -12.88
CA ALA A 76 -1.01 1.80 -14.08
C ALA A 76 -1.99 0.60 -14.14
N CYS A 77 -3.20 0.75 -13.57
CA CYS A 77 -4.25 -0.28 -13.54
C CYS A 77 -3.90 -1.55 -12.74
N GLY A 78 -2.95 -1.45 -11.81
CA GLY A 78 -2.55 -2.52 -10.91
C GLY A 78 -3.18 -2.42 -9.53
N SER A 79 -3.45 -3.54 -8.87
CA SER A 79 -3.85 -3.54 -7.46
C SER A 79 -3.41 -4.80 -6.73
N GLY A 80 -3.13 -4.66 -5.44
CA GLY A 80 -2.86 -5.76 -4.52
C GLY A 80 -3.59 -5.55 -3.21
N THR A 81 -3.96 -6.64 -2.54
CA THR A 81 -4.60 -6.60 -1.21
C THR A 81 -3.79 -7.44 -0.23
N LYS A 82 -3.66 -6.97 1.01
CA LYS A 82 -2.95 -7.69 2.06
C LYS A 82 -3.59 -7.45 3.41
N ALA A 83 -3.60 -8.49 4.23
CA ALA A 83 -3.99 -8.39 5.64
C ALA A 83 -2.93 -7.60 6.42
N VAL A 84 -3.41 -6.72 7.30
CA VAL A 84 -2.59 -5.92 8.19
C VAL A 84 -2.21 -6.76 9.40
N THR A 85 -0.94 -6.71 9.77
CA THR A 85 -0.41 -7.33 10.98
C THR A 85 -0.32 -6.28 12.07
N SER A 86 -1.10 -6.43 13.14
CA SER A 86 -1.02 -5.56 14.30
C SER A 86 0.26 -5.85 15.08
N LYS A 87 1.02 -4.80 15.42
CA LYS A 87 2.29 -4.83 16.15
C LYS A 87 2.19 -4.03 17.45
#